data_AF-X0ZLY1-F1
#
_entry.id   AF-X0ZLY1-F1
#
_cell.length_a   1.000
_cell.length_b   1.000
_cell.length_c   1.000
_cell.angle_alpha   90.00
_cell.angle_beta   90.00
_cell.angle_gamma   90.00
#
_symmetry.space_group_name_H-M   'P 1'
#
loop_
_entity.id
_entity.type
_entity.pdbx_description
1 polymer ?
#
loop_
_entity_poly.entity_id
_entity_poly.type
_entity_poly.pdbx_seq_one_letter_code
_entity_poly.pdbx_strand_id
1 'polypeptide(L)'
;GQRRYVESLSSFARQFLGQMPKPDVDLIAGLSPSISISQKSAGGNPRSTVGTITEIYDYLRVLYARVGRGHCPQCGRPVTAQTREQILQRIATLPAGTKFLVLAPLVRGQKGEYRDLFEDLAKRGFVRARVDGSVVRLSDDLRLDRQMRHDIEVVVDRLAAGPNIRPRLAEAVELALQTGEGNLIVAPEGRGVREEGRGVREKGREQCLAAGPSSLVPLEHESFRPLR
;
A
#
# COMPACT_ATOMS: atom_id res chain seq x y z
N GLY A 1 -32.08 -5.64 28.20
CA GLY A 1 -31.50 -5.25 26.91
C GLY A 1 -29.99 -5.16 26.95
N GLN A 2 -29.44 -4.07 27.49
CA GLN A 2 -28.00 -3.77 27.48
C GLN A 2 -27.12 -4.84 28.14
N ARG A 3 -27.53 -5.38 29.31
CA ARG A 3 -26.80 -6.49 29.97
C ARG A 3 -26.69 -7.74 29.11
N ARG A 4 -27.80 -8.21 28.52
CA ARG A 4 -27.81 -9.36 27.59
C ARG A 4 -26.95 -9.12 26.35
N TYR A 5 -26.89 -7.87 25.86
CA TYR A 5 -25.98 -7.51 24.77
C TYR A 5 -24.51 -7.69 25.18
N VAL A 6 -24.11 -7.24 26.37
CA VAL A 6 -22.73 -7.47 26.88
C VAL A 6 -22.45 -8.95 27.15
N GLU A 7 -23.44 -9.69 27.62
CA GLU A 7 -23.37 -11.15 27.78
C GLU A 7 -23.31 -11.90 26.44
N SER A 8 -23.61 -11.28 25.30
CA SER A 8 -23.42 -11.90 23.97
C SER A 8 -22.00 -11.73 23.42
N LEU A 9 -21.17 -10.87 24.02
CA LEU A 9 -19.79 -10.61 23.59
C LEU A 9 -18.81 -11.64 24.17
N SER A 10 -17.62 -11.74 23.57
CA SER A 10 -16.54 -12.62 24.01
C SER A 10 -16.11 -12.33 25.45
N SER A 11 -15.57 -13.33 26.14
CA SER A 11 -15.05 -13.18 27.51
C SER A 11 -14.03 -12.04 27.65
N PHE A 12 -13.20 -11.82 26.62
CA PHE A 12 -12.26 -10.70 26.54
C PHE A 12 -12.95 -9.34 26.43
N ALA A 13 -13.97 -9.19 25.57
CA ALA A 13 -14.70 -7.94 25.42
C ALA A 13 -15.45 -7.52 26.70
N ARG A 14 -15.90 -8.49 27.50
CA ARG A 14 -16.53 -8.24 28.81
C ARG A 14 -15.58 -7.70 29.87
N GLN A 15 -14.26 -7.89 29.74
CA GLN A 15 -13.28 -7.32 30.68
C GLN A 15 -13.23 -5.79 30.60
N PHE A 16 -13.53 -5.21 29.43
CA PHE A 16 -13.49 -3.77 29.18
C PHE A 16 -14.86 -3.08 29.34
N LEU A 17 -15.94 -3.84 29.19
CA LEU A 17 -17.30 -3.38 29.39
C LEU A 17 -17.70 -3.73 30.81
N GLY A 18 -17.52 -2.79 31.74
CA GLY A 18 -17.78 -3.00 33.17
C GLY A 18 -19.11 -3.70 33.46
N GLN A 19 -19.17 -4.44 34.58
CA GLN A 19 -20.35 -5.22 34.95
C GLN A 19 -21.57 -4.29 35.12
N MET A 20 -22.56 -4.43 34.24
CA MET A 20 -23.83 -3.74 34.42
C MET A 20 -24.62 -4.37 35.57
N PRO A 21 -25.19 -3.54 36.46
CA PRO A 21 -26.01 -4.03 37.57
C PRO A 21 -27.17 -4.89 37.04
N LYS A 22 -27.54 -5.92 37.80
CA LYS A 22 -28.70 -6.75 37.46
C LYS A 22 -29.95 -5.87 37.54
N PRO A 23 -30.84 -5.89 36.52
CA PRO A 23 -32.12 -5.22 36.65
C PRO A 23 -32.94 -5.83 37.80
N ASP A 24 -33.72 -5.00 38.49
CA ASP A 24 -34.51 -5.37 39.65
C ASP A 24 -35.80 -6.09 39.22
N VAL A 25 -35.68 -7.40 38.96
CA VAL A 25 -36.75 -8.28 38.49
C VAL A 25 -36.49 -9.71 38.95
N ASP A 26 -37.55 -10.42 39.34
CA ASP A 26 -37.47 -11.79 39.85
C ASP A 26 -37.22 -12.82 38.74
N LEU A 27 -38.01 -12.79 37.67
CA LEU A 27 -37.87 -13.66 36.51
C LEU A 27 -38.35 -12.95 35.24
N ILE A 28 -37.52 -12.97 34.20
CA ILE A 28 -37.95 -12.66 32.84
C ILE A 28 -37.54 -13.81 31.92
N ALA A 29 -38.53 -14.51 31.38
CA ALA A 29 -38.36 -15.57 30.38
C ALA A 29 -38.81 -15.07 28.99
N GLY A 30 -38.41 -15.78 27.93
CA GLY A 30 -38.88 -15.50 26.56
C GLY A 30 -38.29 -14.25 25.89
N LEU A 31 -37.25 -13.62 26.46
CA LEU A 31 -36.61 -12.46 25.83
C LEU A 31 -35.83 -12.88 24.57
N SER A 32 -36.18 -12.29 23.43
CA SER A 32 -35.38 -12.32 22.20
C SER A 32 -34.07 -11.54 22.37
N PRO A 33 -33.06 -11.76 21.50
CA PRO A 33 -31.88 -10.89 21.42
C PRO A 33 -32.30 -9.43 21.38
N SER A 34 -31.76 -8.62 22.30
CA SER A 34 -32.18 -7.23 22.45
C SER A 34 -31.17 -6.29 21.80
N ILE A 35 -31.64 -5.37 20.95
CA ILE A 35 -30.85 -4.27 20.38
C ILE A 35 -31.33 -2.96 21.02
N SER A 36 -30.41 -2.13 21.49
CA SER A 36 -30.70 -0.81 22.05
C SER A 36 -30.42 0.25 21.00
N ILE A 37 -31.45 0.99 20.59
CA ILE A 37 -31.31 2.14 19.68
C ILE A 37 -31.53 3.40 20.51
N SER A 38 -30.46 4.16 20.73
CA SER A 38 -30.50 5.42 21.48
C SER A 38 -29.79 6.51 20.67
N GLN A 39 -30.34 7.73 20.67
CA GLN A 39 -29.71 8.89 20.03
C GLN A 39 -28.54 9.42 20.89
N LYS A 40 -27.49 8.62 21.04
CA LYS A 40 -26.21 9.09 21.54
C LYS A 40 -25.42 9.66 20.37
N SER A 41 -24.97 10.89 20.50
CA SER A 41 -24.06 11.53 19.55
C SER A 41 -22.82 10.62 19.40
N ALA A 42 -22.66 9.97 18.25
CA ALA A 42 -21.44 9.25 17.95
C ALA A 42 -20.27 10.25 18.04
N GLY A 43 -19.25 9.95 18.84
CA GLY A 43 -18.09 10.83 18.99
C GLY A 43 -17.52 11.24 17.63
N GLY A 44 -17.13 12.51 17.51
CA GLY A 44 -16.70 13.11 16.24
C GLY A 44 -15.30 12.70 15.83
N ASN A 45 -15.14 11.52 15.22
CA ASN A 45 -13.97 11.27 14.40
C ASN A 45 -14.15 12.04 13.07
N PRO A 46 -13.29 13.01 12.74
CA PRO A 46 -13.43 13.83 11.53
C PRO A 46 -13.33 13.02 10.22
N ARG A 47 -12.86 11.76 10.28
CA ARG A 47 -12.84 10.86 9.11
C ARG A 47 -14.10 10.00 8.99
N SER A 48 -15.01 10.05 9.95
CA SER A 48 -16.26 9.30 9.90
C SER A 48 -17.34 10.13 9.19
N THR A 49 -17.94 9.53 8.17
CA THR A 49 -19.03 10.09 7.38
C THR A 49 -20.24 9.16 7.45
N VAL A 50 -21.40 9.63 7.01
CA VAL A 50 -22.61 8.80 6.87
C VAL A 50 -22.29 7.50 6.10
N GLY A 51 -21.52 7.59 5.00
CA GLY A 51 -21.14 6.43 4.21
C GLY A 51 -20.24 5.44 4.93
N THR A 52 -19.42 5.87 5.89
CA THR A 52 -18.63 4.95 6.73
C THR A 52 -19.47 4.30 7.83
N ILE A 53 -20.47 5.00 8.36
CA ILE A 53 -21.34 4.50 9.43
C ILE A 53 -22.32 3.47 8.88
N THR A 54 -22.83 3.69 7.66
CA THR A 54 -23.75 2.77 6.97
C THR A 54 -23.03 1.71 6.14
N GLU A 55 -21.70 1.67 6.17
CA GLU A 55 -20.84 0.79 5.36
C GLU A 55 -20.99 0.93 3.83
N ILE A 56 -21.86 1.83 3.35
CA ILE A 56 -22.07 2.12 1.91
C ILE A 56 -20.73 2.48 1.24
N TYR A 57 -19.85 3.19 1.94
CA TYR A 57 -18.54 3.54 1.41
C TYR A 57 -17.69 2.31 1.06
N ASP A 58 -17.79 1.23 1.83
CA ASP A 58 -17.03 0.00 1.56
C ASP A 58 -17.59 -0.75 0.35
N TYR A 59 -18.91 -0.75 0.16
CA TYR A 59 -19.53 -1.25 -1.08
C TYR A 59 -19.10 -0.43 -2.30
N LEU A 60 -19.13 0.90 -2.19
CA LEU A 60 -18.68 1.78 -3.27
C LEU A 60 -17.20 1.54 -3.61
N ARG A 61 -16.34 1.34 -2.61
CA ARG A 61 -14.92 1.01 -2.85
C ARG A 61 -14.75 -0.25 -3.69
N VAL A 62 -15.47 -1.33 -3.35
CA VAL A 62 -15.41 -2.58 -4.12
C VAL A 62 -15.99 -2.40 -5.53
N LEU A 63 -17.09 -1.65 -5.66
CA LEU A 63 -17.70 -1.33 -6.95
C LEU A 63 -16.69 -0.60 -7.85
N TYR A 64 -16.13 0.53 -7.40
CA TYR A 64 -15.17 1.29 -8.18
C TYR A 64 -13.88 0.52 -8.46
N ALA A 65 -13.42 -0.35 -7.55
CA ALA A 65 -12.26 -1.19 -7.81
C ALA A 65 -12.51 -2.24 -8.90
N ARG A 66 -13.73 -2.74 -9.04
CA ARG A 66 -14.08 -3.78 -10.03
C ARG A 66 -14.49 -3.24 -11.39
N VAL A 67 -15.25 -2.15 -11.43
CA VAL A 67 -15.82 -1.62 -12.68
C VAL A 67 -15.36 -0.21 -13.03
N GLY A 68 -14.63 0.46 -12.13
CA GLY A 68 -14.11 1.79 -12.37
C GLY A 68 -13.08 1.80 -13.49
N ARG A 69 -13.17 2.81 -14.37
CA ARG A 69 -12.14 3.09 -15.37
C ARG A 69 -11.27 4.23 -14.86
N GLY A 70 -10.00 3.94 -14.57
CA GLY A 70 -9.03 4.94 -14.16
C GLY A 70 -8.78 5.95 -15.28
N HIS A 71 -8.77 7.24 -14.94
CA HIS A 71 -8.42 8.32 -15.85
C HIS A 71 -7.38 9.21 -15.19
N CYS A 72 -6.47 9.76 -15.99
CA CYS A 72 -5.47 10.68 -15.49
C CYS A 72 -6.11 12.00 -15.06
N PRO A 73 -5.82 12.51 -13.84
CA PRO A 73 -6.42 13.74 -13.34
C PRO A 73 -5.99 15.00 -14.08
N GLN A 74 -4.86 14.97 -14.80
CA GLN A 74 -4.38 16.13 -15.56
C GLN A 74 -4.88 16.18 -17.00
N CYS A 75 -4.94 15.05 -17.69
CA CYS A 75 -5.28 15.03 -19.12
C CYS A 75 -6.56 14.28 -19.47
N GLY A 76 -7.22 13.65 -18.49
CA GLY A 76 -8.48 12.94 -18.67
C GLY A 76 -8.41 11.68 -19.52
N ARG A 77 -7.22 11.25 -19.97
CA ARG A 77 -7.05 10.02 -20.77
C ARG A 77 -7.18 8.78 -19.88
N PRO A 78 -7.69 7.66 -20.41
CA PRO A 78 -7.75 6.40 -19.67
C PRO A 78 -6.34 5.94 -19.28
N VAL A 79 -6.20 5.43 -18.06
CA VAL A 79 -4.97 4.80 -17.58
C VAL A 79 -4.90 3.41 -18.21
N THR A 80 -3.80 3.14 -18.90
CA THR A 80 -3.53 1.85 -19.55
C THR A 80 -2.16 1.34 -19.13
N ALA A 81 -1.94 0.03 -19.24
CA ALA A 81 -0.61 -0.55 -19.07
C ALA A 81 0.40 0.14 -20.01
N GLN A 82 1.60 0.37 -19.49
CA GLN A 82 2.68 0.99 -20.26
C GLN A 82 3.56 -0.09 -20.86
N THR A 83 4.01 0.11 -22.10
CA THR A 83 5.01 -0.79 -22.69
C THR A 83 6.39 -0.53 -22.09
N ARG A 84 7.28 -1.52 -22.14
CA ARG A 84 8.68 -1.36 -21.71
C ARG A 84 9.35 -0.15 -22.38
N GLU A 85 9.13 0.04 -23.67
CA GLU A 85 9.70 1.16 -24.41
C GLU A 85 9.18 2.52 -23.91
N GLN A 86 7.89 2.61 -23.57
CA GLN A 86 7.31 3.83 -22.98
C GLN A 86 7.93 4.15 -21.61
N ILE A 87 8.20 3.11 -20.80
CA ILE A 87 8.89 3.27 -19.50
C ILE A 87 10.32 3.79 -19.71
N LEU A 88 11.06 3.21 -20.66
CA LEU A 88 12.43 3.65 -20.98
C LEU A 88 12.46 5.09 -21.45
N GLN A 89 11.54 5.47 -22.34
CA GLN A 89 11.41 6.85 -22.82
C GLN A 89 11.09 7.82 -21.67
N ARG A 90 10.18 7.45 -20.77
CA ARG A 90 9.83 8.26 -19.60
C ARG A 90 11.05 8.52 -18.71
N ILE A 91 11.83 7.48 -18.41
CA ILE A 91 13.03 7.62 -17.58
C ILE A 91 14.10 8.45 -18.31
N ALA A 92 14.21 8.32 -19.63
CA ALA A 92 15.14 9.11 -20.44
C ALA A 92 14.82 10.62 -20.45
N THR A 93 13.61 11.04 -20.07
CA THR A 93 13.26 12.47 -19.91
C THR A 93 13.83 13.12 -18.65
N LEU A 94 14.43 12.34 -17.74
CA LEU A 94 15.05 12.89 -16.54
C LEU A 94 16.24 13.81 -16.91
N PRO A 95 16.46 14.91 -16.17
CA PRO A 95 17.60 15.79 -16.40
C PRO A 95 18.92 15.02 -16.36
N ALA A 96 19.83 15.32 -17.29
CA ALA A 96 21.16 14.70 -17.31
C ALA A 96 21.89 14.88 -15.96
N GLY A 97 22.58 13.84 -15.50
CA GLY A 97 23.23 13.82 -14.19
C GLY A 97 22.32 13.46 -13.01
N THR A 98 21.01 13.32 -13.21
CA THR A 98 20.10 12.84 -12.17
C THR A 98 20.44 11.40 -11.80
N LYS A 99 20.82 11.17 -10.54
CA LYS A 99 21.06 9.83 -10.01
C LYS A 99 19.76 9.23 -9.50
N PHE A 100 19.48 7.98 -9.84
CA PHE A 100 18.28 7.27 -9.45
C PHE A 100 18.53 5.78 -9.22
N LEU A 101 17.63 5.18 -8.47
CA LEU A 101 17.53 3.77 -8.17
C LEU A 101 16.37 3.18 -8.97
N VAL A 102 16.63 2.05 -9.62
CA VAL A 102 15.59 1.18 -10.18
C VAL A 102 15.28 0.13 -9.13
N LEU A 103 14.03 0.11 -8.69
CA LEU A 103 13.56 -0.74 -7.60
C LEU A 103 12.46 -1.67 -8.10
N ALA A 104 12.47 -2.91 -7.63
CA ALA A 104 11.38 -3.85 -7.83
C ALA A 104 10.61 -4.01 -6.50
N PRO A 105 9.35 -3.55 -6.41
CA PRO A 105 8.55 -3.65 -5.20
C PRO A 105 8.06 -5.09 -5.00
N LEU A 106 8.36 -5.68 -3.85
CA LEU A 106 8.01 -7.06 -3.51
C LEU A 106 6.92 -7.13 -2.45
N VAL A 107 6.95 -6.20 -1.49
CA VAL A 107 5.96 -6.13 -0.41
C VAL A 107 5.46 -4.69 -0.30
N ARG A 108 4.13 -4.52 -0.23
CA ARG A 108 3.48 -3.21 -0.09
C ARG A 108 2.49 -3.19 1.06
N GLY A 109 2.86 -2.54 2.16
CA GLY A 109 2.00 -2.28 3.32
C GLY A 109 1.46 -3.54 4.01
N GLN A 110 2.20 -4.64 3.97
CA GLN A 110 1.82 -5.91 4.56
C GLN A 110 2.56 -6.17 5.87
N LYS A 111 1.95 -6.97 6.76
CA LYS A 111 2.55 -7.32 8.05
C LYS A 111 3.42 -8.56 7.93
N GLY A 112 4.62 -8.54 8.51
CA GLY A 112 5.50 -9.70 8.50
C GLY A 112 6.95 -9.36 8.83
N GLU A 113 7.72 -10.40 9.17
CA GLU A 113 9.17 -10.28 9.43
C GLU A 113 10.04 -10.47 8.18
N TYR A 114 9.52 -11.14 7.14
CA TYR A 114 10.12 -11.31 5.81
C TYR A 114 11.56 -11.87 5.78
N ARG A 115 11.95 -12.70 6.77
CA ARG A 115 13.30 -13.30 6.84
C ARG A 115 13.63 -14.16 5.62
N ASP A 116 12.73 -15.09 5.28
CA ASP A 116 12.88 -15.97 4.12
C ASP A 116 13.01 -15.17 2.81
N LEU A 117 12.26 -14.07 2.67
CA LEU A 117 12.34 -13.19 1.52
C LEU A 117 13.74 -12.56 1.37
N PHE A 118 14.32 -12.05 2.47
CA PHE A 118 15.65 -11.46 2.43
C PHE A 118 16.74 -12.49 2.11
N GLU A 119 16.63 -13.70 2.67
CA GLU A 119 17.54 -14.80 2.36
C GLU A 119 17.46 -15.19 0.88
N ASP A 120 16.26 -15.31 0.33
CA ASP A 120 16.08 -15.67 -1.08
C ASP A 120 16.57 -14.57 -2.03
N LEU A 121 16.41 -13.30 -1.67
CA LEU A 121 17.00 -12.18 -2.42
C LEU A 121 18.53 -12.22 -2.39
N ALA A 122 19.13 -12.54 -1.24
CA ALA A 122 20.58 -12.68 -1.12
C ALA A 122 21.10 -13.87 -1.96
N LYS A 123 20.40 -15.02 -1.95
CA LYS A 123 20.72 -16.19 -2.81
C LYS A 123 20.64 -15.86 -4.29
N ARG A 124 19.70 -14.99 -4.69
CA ARG A 124 19.56 -14.48 -6.06
C ARG A 124 20.61 -13.44 -6.46
N GLY A 125 21.52 -13.07 -5.54
CA GLY A 125 22.64 -12.18 -5.80
C GLY A 125 22.32 -10.69 -5.60
N PHE A 126 21.16 -10.34 -5.05
CA PHE A 126 20.87 -8.95 -4.71
C PHE A 126 21.68 -8.54 -3.47
N VAL A 127 22.16 -7.29 -3.46
CA VAL A 127 23.01 -6.77 -2.37
C VAL A 127 22.25 -5.78 -1.47
N ARG A 128 21.27 -5.06 -2.02
CA ARG A 128 20.56 -3.98 -1.33
C ARG A 128 19.06 -4.10 -1.52
N ALA A 129 18.33 -3.70 -0.50
CA ALA A 129 16.90 -3.48 -0.54
C ALA A 129 16.57 -2.14 0.10
N ARG A 130 15.43 -1.57 -0.25
CA ARG A 130 14.82 -0.46 0.46
C ARG A 130 13.69 -1.02 1.30
N VAL A 131 13.75 -0.77 2.60
CA VAL A 131 12.76 -1.22 3.58
C VAL A 131 12.25 0.01 4.31
N ASP A 132 10.94 0.24 4.26
CA ASP A 132 10.26 1.39 4.85
C ASP A 132 10.94 2.73 4.48
N GLY A 133 11.36 2.84 3.22
CA GLY A 133 12.03 4.02 2.66
C GLY A 133 13.55 4.11 2.90
N SER A 134 14.11 3.24 3.74
CA SER A 134 15.56 3.21 4.04
C SER A 134 16.29 2.15 3.23
N VAL A 135 17.37 2.53 2.52
CA VAL A 135 18.19 1.58 1.77
C VAL A 135 19.16 0.86 2.73
N VAL A 136 19.01 -0.45 2.81
CA VAL A 136 19.78 -1.36 3.67
C VAL A 136 20.51 -2.40 2.83
N ARG A 137 21.56 -3.01 3.38
CA ARG A 137 22.22 -4.15 2.74
C ARG A 137 21.54 -5.44 3.19
N LEU A 138 21.39 -6.38 2.27
CA LEU A 138 20.82 -7.70 2.55
C LEU A 138 21.75 -8.59 3.40
N SER A 139 23.02 -8.20 3.52
CA SER A 139 24.00 -8.84 4.40
C SER A 139 23.82 -8.51 5.89
N ASP A 140 23.07 -7.46 6.21
CA ASP A 140 22.90 -6.99 7.58
C ASP A 140 21.80 -7.82 8.27
N ASP A 141 21.81 -7.94 9.61
CA ASP A 141 20.73 -8.64 10.36
C ASP A 141 19.47 -7.75 10.36
N LEU A 142 18.62 -7.93 9.35
CA LEU A 142 17.35 -7.21 9.18
C LEU A 142 16.26 -7.88 10.01
N ARG A 143 15.92 -7.27 11.14
CA ARG A 143 14.81 -7.71 12.01
C ARG A 143 13.63 -6.76 11.90
N LEU A 144 12.60 -7.21 11.18
CA LEU A 144 11.33 -6.50 11.06
C LEU A 144 10.32 -7.02 12.09
N ASP A 145 9.43 -6.13 12.53
CA ASP A 145 8.38 -6.47 13.49
C ASP A 145 7.18 -7.10 12.78
N ARG A 146 6.90 -8.36 13.10
CA ARG A 146 5.77 -9.12 12.54
C ARG A 146 4.41 -8.41 12.67
N GLN A 147 4.21 -7.55 13.66
CA GLN A 147 2.94 -6.86 13.89
C GLN A 147 2.80 -5.56 13.08
N MET A 148 3.91 -5.02 12.58
CA MET A 148 3.97 -3.78 11.82
C MET A 148 3.85 -4.04 10.32
N ARG A 149 3.37 -3.03 9.59
CA ARG A 149 3.26 -3.08 8.13
C ARG A 149 4.55 -2.53 7.53
N HIS A 150 5.09 -3.26 6.57
CA HIS A 150 6.35 -2.94 5.90
C HIS A 150 6.17 -2.77 4.39
N ASP A 151 6.99 -1.90 3.80
CA ASP A 151 7.20 -1.76 2.37
C ASP A 151 8.62 -2.24 2.04
N ILE A 152 8.76 -3.22 1.13
CA ILE A 152 10.05 -3.82 0.77
C ILE A 152 10.22 -3.78 -0.74
N GLU A 153 11.27 -3.11 -1.20
CA GLU A 153 11.65 -3.05 -2.60
C GLU A 153 13.12 -3.44 -2.79
N VAL A 154 13.42 -4.39 -3.69
CA VAL A 154 14.81 -4.74 -3.97
C VAL A 154 15.44 -3.72 -4.90
N VAL A 155 16.69 -3.35 -4.63
CA VAL A 155 17.45 -2.44 -5.49
C VAL A 155 18.05 -3.25 -6.63
N VAL A 156 17.55 -3.03 -7.85
CA VAL A 156 18.00 -3.73 -9.06
C VAL A 156 19.26 -3.06 -9.62
N ASP A 157 19.21 -1.75 -9.83
CA ASP A 157 20.36 -1.00 -10.32
C ASP A 157 20.35 0.45 -9.80
N ARG A 158 21.53 1.07 -9.82
CA ARG A 158 21.78 2.47 -9.53
C ARG A 158 22.37 3.12 -10.77
N LEU A 159 21.66 4.11 -11.29
CA LEU A 159 21.89 4.68 -12.60
C LEU A 159 21.94 6.21 -12.53
N ALA A 160 22.67 6.83 -13.45
CA ALA A 160 22.72 8.27 -13.62
C ALA A 160 22.28 8.65 -15.03
N ALA A 161 21.26 9.51 -15.15
CA ALA A 161 20.71 9.92 -16.43
C ALA A 161 21.80 10.52 -17.33
N GLY A 162 21.90 10.05 -18.57
CA GLY A 162 22.92 10.46 -19.53
C GLY A 162 22.76 9.77 -20.89
N PRO A 163 23.54 10.18 -21.91
CA PRO A 163 23.35 9.74 -23.29
C PRO A 163 23.60 8.25 -23.53
N ASN A 164 24.47 7.61 -22.74
CA ASN A 164 24.89 6.21 -22.94
C ASN A 164 24.20 5.21 -21.99
N ILE A 165 23.15 5.63 -21.26
CA ILE A 165 22.54 4.79 -20.22
C ILE A 165 21.54 3.75 -20.76
N ARG A 166 21.03 3.95 -21.98
CA ARG A 166 19.90 3.19 -22.53
C ARG A 166 20.04 1.65 -22.46
N PRO A 167 21.16 1.01 -22.85
CA PRO A 167 21.27 -0.46 -22.79
C PRO A 167 21.20 -0.98 -21.36
N ARG A 168 21.96 -0.37 -20.44
CA ARG A 168 21.96 -0.76 -19.02
C ARG A 168 20.61 -0.48 -18.35
N LEU A 169 19.96 0.63 -18.70
CA LEU A 169 18.61 0.94 -18.24
C LEU A 169 17.59 -0.08 -18.75
N ALA A 170 17.70 -0.53 -20.00
CA ALA A 170 16.82 -1.55 -20.56
C ALA A 170 16.93 -2.85 -19.78
N GLU A 171 18.15 -3.32 -19.49
CA GLU A 171 18.39 -4.52 -18.67
C GLU A 171 17.84 -4.36 -17.25
N ALA A 172 18.11 -3.23 -16.60
CA ALA A 172 17.62 -2.95 -15.25
C ALA A 172 16.08 -2.90 -15.18
N VAL A 173 15.41 -2.29 -16.17
CA VAL A 173 13.95 -2.24 -16.24
C VAL A 173 13.36 -3.62 -16.45
N GLU A 174 13.96 -4.46 -17.29
CA GLU A 174 13.48 -5.82 -17.51
C GLU A 174 13.63 -6.69 -16.25
N LEU A 175 14.80 -6.66 -15.61
CA LEU A 175 15.02 -7.38 -14.38
C LEU A 175 14.08 -6.89 -13.25
N ALA A 176 13.82 -5.58 -13.18
CA ALA A 176 12.90 -5.01 -12.20
C ALA A 176 11.46 -5.43 -12.44
N LEU A 177 10.98 -5.36 -13.69
CA LEU A 177 9.64 -5.81 -14.06
C LEU A 177 9.45 -7.32 -13.81
N GLN A 178 10.46 -8.15 -14.14
CA GLN A 178 10.38 -9.59 -13.86
C GLN A 178 10.37 -9.88 -12.35
N THR A 179 11.15 -9.14 -11.57
CA THR A 179 11.26 -9.36 -10.13
C THR A 179 10.08 -8.78 -9.35
N GLY A 180 9.51 -7.66 -9.79
CA GLY A 180 8.40 -6.95 -9.15
C GLY A 180 7.03 -7.28 -9.73
N GLU A 181 6.89 -8.45 -10.40
CA GLU A 181 5.64 -8.93 -10.97
C GLU A 181 4.95 -7.89 -11.87
N GLY A 182 5.69 -7.35 -12.83
CA GLY A 182 5.21 -6.32 -13.74
C GLY A 182 5.31 -4.89 -13.18
N ASN A 183 5.80 -4.71 -11.96
CA ASN A 183 5.92 -3.37 -11.37
C ASN A 183 7.38 -2.96 -11.19
N LEU A 184 7.65 -1.67 -11.37
CA LEU A 184 8.91 -1.06 -10.94
C LEU A 184 8.68 0.31 -10.29
N ILE A 185 9.66 0.76 -9.52
CA ILE A 185 9.71 2.09 -8.95
C ILE A 185 11.05 2.72 -9.33
N VAL A 186 10.99 3.96 -9.82
CA VAL A 186 12.19 4.79 -10.03
C VAL A 186 12.22 5.84 -8.92
N ALA A 187 13.30 5.84 -8.13
CA ALA A 187 13.47 6.77 -7.02
C ALA A 187 14.79 7.54 -7.16
N PRO A 188 14.84 8.86 -6.91
CA PRO A 188 16.08 9.61 -6.93
C PRO A 188 17.05 9.11 -5.84
N GLU A 189 18.34 9.15 -6.14
CA GLU A 189 19.40 8.73 -5.23
C GLU A 189 19.77 9.88 -4.28
N GLY A 190 19.06 9.97 -3.14
CA GLY A 190 19.30 10.92 -2.04
C GLY A 190 18.16 11.93 -1.83
N ARG A 191 17.80 12.38 -0.63
CA ARG A 191 18.32 12.18 0.74
C ARG A 191 17.40 11.24 1.54
N GLY A 192 17.97 10.46 2.46
CA GLY A 192 17.19 9.80 3.50
C GLY A 192 16.42 10.84 4.30
N VAL A 193 15.10 10.84 4.15
CA VAL A 193 14.21 11.61 5.00
C VAL A 193 14.03 10.80 6.27
N ARG A 194 14.81 11.12 7.31
CA ARG A 194 14.32 10.95 8.68
C ARG A 194 13.25 12.01 8.88
N GLU A 195 11.99 11.66 8.70
CA GLU A 195 10.87 12.43 9.24
C GLU A 195 10.15 11.53 10.26
N GLU A 196 10.50 11.75 11.53
CA GLU A 196 9.56 11.53 12.61
C GLU A 196 8.35 12.43 12.37
N GLY A 197 7.17 11.83 12.19
CA GLY A 197 5.91 12.57 12.26
C GLY A 197 4.96 12.34 11.09
N ARG A 198 3.96 11.48 11.33
CA ARG A 198 2.67 11.40 10.63
C ARG A 198 2.77 11.28 9.10
N GLY A 199 2.81 10.02 8.66
CA GLY A 199 2.58 9.63 7.27
C GLY A 199 1.31 10.29 6.68
N VAL A 200 1.52 11.35 5.92
CA VAL A 200 0.61 11.72 4.84
C VAL A 200 0.98 10.80 3.69
N ARG A 201 0.27 9.66 3.59
CA ARG A 201 0.24 8.87 2.37
C ARG A 201 -0.40 9.74 1.29
N GLU A 202 0.42 10.42 0.48
CA GLU A 202 -0.06 10.87 -0.82
C GLU A 202 -0.35 9.61 -1.64
N LYS A 203 -1.65 9.38 -1.88
CA LYS A 203 -2.14 8.30 -2.73
C LYS A 203 -1.42 8.39 -4.07
N GLY A 204 -0.68 7.34 -4.42
CA GLY A 204 0.00 7.20 -5.72
C GLY A 204 -0.97 7.57 -6.83
N ARG A 205 -0.69 8.69 -7.50
CA ARG A 205 -1.47 9.16 -8.63
C ARG A 205 -1.03 8.33 -9.83
N GLU A 206 -1.91 7.51 -10.35
CA GLU A 206 -1.78 6.94 -11.70
C GLU A 206 -1.66 8.11 -12.69
N GLN A 207 -0.47 8.33 -13.24
CA GLN A 207 -0.23 9.42 -14.19
C GLN A 207 -0.17 8.88 -15.62
N CYS A 208 -0.94 9.52 -16.50
CA CYS A 208 -0.84 9.32 -17.94
C CYS A 208 0.28 10.19 -18.53
N LEU A 209 0.87 9.70 -19.64
CA LEU A 209 2.08 10.20 -20.31
C LEU A 209 2.11 11.71 -20.65
N ALA A 210 0.96 12.38 -20.77
CA ALA A 210 0.87 13.79 -21.16
C ALA A 210 1.13 14.78 -20.01
N ALA A 211 1.07 14.30 -18.76
CA ALA A 211 1.38 15.07 -17.56
C ALA A 211 2.89 15.01 -17.30
N GLY A 212 3.58 16.14 -17.31
CA GLY A 212 5.02 16.24 -17.07
C GLY A 212 5.47 15.68 -15.70
N PRO A 213 6.79 15.60 -15.46
CA PRO A 213 7.35 14.86 -14.34
C PRO A 213 7.15 15.63 -13.04
N SER A 214 6.11 15.29 -12.29
CA SER A 214 6.02 15.66 -10.88
C SER A 214 5.53 14.45 -10.10
N SER A 215 6.39 13.99 -9.19
CA SER A 215 6.21 12.89 -8.21
C SER A 215 6.45 11.46 -8.70
N LEU A 216 6.99 10.68 -7.76
CA LEU A 216 7.35 9.26 -7.79
C LEU A 216 6.11 8.41 -8.11
N VAL A 217 6.15 7.60 -9.18
CA VAL A 217 5.01 6.77 -9.58
C VAL A 217 5.45 5.31 -9.73
N PRO A 218 4.70 4.34 -9.16
CA PRO A 218 4.81 2.93 -9.54
C PRO A 218 4.45 2.79 -11.03
N LEU A 219 5.35 2.23 -11.83
CA LEU A 219 5.06 1.93 -13.23
C LEU A 219 4.67 0.45 -13.30
N GLU A 220 3.40 0.20 -13.67
CA GLU A 220 2.82 -1.14 -13.77
C GLU A 220 2.75 -1.58 -15.24
N HIS A 221 3.13 -2.83 -15.49
CA HIS A 221 3.07 -3.55 -16.75
C HIS A 221 2.46 -4.93 -16.48
N GLU A 222 1.16 -5.10 -16.71
CA GLU A 222 0.54 -6.42 -16.72
C GLU A 222 0.05 -6.82 -18.11
N SER A 223 0.46 -8.04 -18.49
CA SER A 223 -0.14 -8.87 -19.51
C SER A 223 -1.56 -9.27 -19.07
N PHE A 224 -2.54 -8.55 -19.59
CA PHE A 224 -3.97 -8.80 -19.42
C PHE A 224 -4.31 -10.27 -19.75
N ARG A 225 -4.57 -11.10 -18.74
CA ARG A 225 -5.26 -12.38 -18.96
C ARG A 225 -6.76 -12.10 -19.01
N PRO A 226 -7.43 -12.29 -20.17
CA PRO A 226 -8.88 -12.16 -20.23
C PRO A 226 -9.51 -13.28 -19.39
N LEU A 227 -10.43 -12.91 -18.49
CA LEU A 227 -11.34 -13.84 -17.86
C LEU A 227 -12.24 -14.44 -18.94
N ARG A 228 -12.13 -15.75 -19.16
CA ARG A 228 -13.20 -16.57 -19.73
C ARG A 228 -14.28 -16.79 -18.69
#